data_AF-F5H3X1-F1
#
_entry.id   AF-F5H3X1-F1
#
_cell.length_a   1.000
_cell.length_b   1.000
_cell.length_c   1.000
_cell.angle_alpha   90.00
_cell.angle_beta   90.00
_cell.angle_gamma   90.00
#
_symmetry.space_group_name_H-M   'P 1'
#
loop_
_entity.id
_entity.type
_entity.pdbx_description
1 polymer ?
#
loop_
_entity_poly.entity_id
_entity_poly.type
_entity_poly.pdbx_seq_one_letter_code
_entity_poly.pdbx_strand_id
1 'polypeptide(L)' 'MVSKRIAQETFDAAVRENIEEFAMGPEEAVKEAVEQFESQGVDLSNIVKTAPKVSADGSQEPTHDILQML' A
#
# COMPACT_ATOMS: atom_id res chain seq x y z
N MET A 1 21.79 -10.49 -11.98
CA MET A 1 20.37 -10.60 -12.37
C MET A 1 19.86 -9.19 -12.63
N VAL A 2 19.02 -8.99 -13.63
CA VAL A 2 18.38 -7.69 -13.91
C VAL A 2 17.10 -7.64 -13.09
N SER A 3 16.98 -6.68 -12.17
CA SER A 3 15.75 -6.47 -11.40
C SER A 3 14.80 -5.57 -12.19
N LYS A 4 13.49 -5.86 -12.13
CA LYS A 4 12.46 -5.01 -12.73
C LYS A 4 12.37 -3.71 -11.92
N ARG A 5 12.09 -2.58 -12.56
CA ARG A 5 11.89 -1.29 -11.89
C ARG A 5 10.55 -0.69 -12.32
N ILE A 6 9.97 0.09 -11.42
CA ILE A 6 8.73 0.84 -11.65
C ILE A 6 8.99 2.34 -11.51
N ALA A 7 8.06 3.14 -12.03
CA ALA A 7 8.05 4.58 -11.80
C ALA A 7 7.38 4.89 -10.45
N GLN A 8 7.67 6.06 -9.88
CA GLN A 8 7.00 6.53 -8.66
C GLN A 8 5.48 6.56 -8.82
N GLU A 9 4.98 7.01 -9.98
CA GLU A 9 3.53 7.05 -10.27
C GLU A 9 2.87 5.67 -10.14
N THR A 10 3.55 4.60 -10.54
CA THR A 10 3.06 3.22 -10.40
C THR A 10 2.97 2.82 -8.94
N PHE A 11 3.97 3.18 -8.13
CA PHE A 11 3.96 2.90 -6.71
C PHE A 11 2.87 3.71 -6.00
N ASP A 12 2.75 5.00 -6.30
CA ASP A 12 1.76 5.90 -5.70
C ASP A 12 0.33 5.49 -6.07
N ALA A 13 0.10 4.99 -7.29
CA ALA A 13 -1.19 4.44 -7.70
C ALA A 13 -1.57 3.22 -6.85
N ALA A 14 -0.66 2.27 -6.66
CA ALA A 14 -0.91 1.09 -5.82
C ALA A 14 -1.17 1.47 -4.35
N VAL A 15 -0.42 2.43 -3.80
CA VAL A 15 -0.67 2.94 -2.45
C VAL A 15 -2.04 3.60 -2.35
N ARG A 16 -2.46 4.37 -3.36
CA ARG A 16 -3.79 4.97 -3.41
C ARG A 16 -4.88 3.90 -3.48
N GLU A 17 -4.74 2.91 -4.34
CA GLU A 17 -5.67 1.78 -4.46
C GLU A 17 -5.79 1.02 -3.13
N ASN A 18 -4.67 0.78 -2.43
CA ASN A 18 -4.69 0.17 -1.09
C ASN A 18 -5.50 1.02 -0.08
N ILE A 19 -5.37 2.34 -0.11
CA ILE A 19 -6.15 3.23 0.77
C ILE A 19 -7.63 3.25 0.37
N GLU A 20 -7.93 3.41 -0.92
CA GLU A 20 -9.29 3.66 -1.40
C GLU A 20 -10.13 2.37 -1.50
N GLU A 21 -9.54 1.27 -1.97
CA GLU A 21 -10.26 0.01 -2.20
C GLU A 21 -10.25 -0.92 -0.98
N PHE A 22 -9.20 -0.84 -0.16
CA PHE A 22 -9.04 -1.69 1.02
C PHE A 22 -9.18 -0.93 2.34
N ALA A 23 -9.52 0.37 2.29
CA ALA A 23 -9.67 1.24 3.45
C ALA A 23 -8.45 1.24 4.39
N MET A 24 -7.26 0.98 3.84
CA MET A 24 -6.03 0.91 4.63
C MET A 24 -5.57 2.28 5.11
N GLY A 25 -4.94 2.30 6.28
CA GLY A 25 -4.25 3.48 6.76
C GLY A 25 -3.09 3.87 5.81
N PRO A 26 -2.71 5.16 5.70
CA PRO A 26 -1.68 5.60 4.76
C PRO A 26 -0.32 4.90 4.94
N GLU A 27 0.08 4.64 6.18
CA GLU A 27 1.34 3.92 6.48
C GLU A 27 1.24 2.42 6.15
N GLU A 28 0.09 1.82 6.44
CA GLU A 28 -0.18 0.40 6.13
C GLU A 28 -0.21 0.17 4.62
N ALA A 29 -0.90 1.04 3.87
CA ALA A 29 -0.98 0.98 2.42
C ALA A 29 0.39 1.07 1.74
N VAL A 30 1.31 1.90 2.26
CA VAL A 30 2.70 1.98 1.80
C VAL A 30 3.44 0.69 2.08
N LYS A 31 3.30 0.13 3.29
CA LYS A 31 3.94 -1.13 3.68
C LYS A 31 3.49 -2.27 2.77
N GLU A 32 2.18 -2.42 2.57
CA GLU A 32 1.60 -3.44 1.70
C GLU A 32 2.09 -3.32 0.26
N ALA A 33 2.10 -2.09 -0.30
CA ALA A 33 2.61 -1.86 -1.65
C ALA A 33 4.11 -2.25 -1.79
N VAL A 34 4.93 -1.95 -0.78
CA VAL A 34 6.35 -2.36 -0.76
C VAL A 34 6.47 -3.88 -0.80
N GLU A 35 5.76 -4.59 0.08
CA GLU A 35 5.80 -6.05 0.15
C GLU A 35 5.32 -6.69 -1.17
N GLN A 36 4.25 -6.16 -1.75
CA GLN A 36 3.70 -6.65 -3.01
C GLN A 36 4.70 -6.52 -4.17
N PHE A 37 5.38 -5.38 -4.32
CA PHE A 37 6.36 -5.18 -5.39
C PHE A 37 7.66 -5.94 -5.16
N GLU A 38 8.17 -5.99 -3.92
CA GLU A 38 9.38 -6.74 -3.58
C GLU A 38 9.18 -8.25 -3.79
N SER A 39 7.98 -8.79 -3.50
CA SER A 39 7.65 -10.20 -3.77
C SER A 39 7.67 -10.57 -5.27
N GLN A 40 7.44 -9.58 -6.14
CA GLN A 40 7.48 -9.72 -7.60
C GLN A 40 8.90 -9.50 -8.17
N GLY A 41 9.89 -9.25 -7.31
CA GLY A 41 11.27 -8.97 -7.69
C GLY A 41 11.47 -7.58 -8.30
N VAL A 42 10.62 -6.61 -7.92
CA VAL A 42 10.80 -5.21 -8.30
C VAL A 42 11.81 -4.55 -7.36
N ASP A 43 12.81 -3.90 -7.94
CA ASP A 43 13.76 -3.04 -7.25
C ASP A 43 13.12 -1.67 -6.97
N LEU A 44 12.89 -1.38 -5.69
CA LEU A 44 12.29 -0.13 -5.21
C LEU A 44 13.34 0.87 -4.71
N SER A 45 14.65 0.67 -4.97
CA SER A 45 15.71 1.57 -4.49
C SER A 45 15.58 3.01 -4.99
N ASN A 46 14.84 3.23 -6.09
CA ASN A 46 14.56 4.55 -6.66
C ASN A 46 13.16 5.10 -6.31
N ILE A 47 12.46 4.48 -5.37
CA ILE A 47 11.08 4.84 -4.98
C ILE A 47 11.07 5.51 -3.62
N VAL A 48 10.35 6.62 -3.52
CA VAL A 48 10.05 7.32 -2.26
C VAL A 48 8.86 6.63 -1.59
N LYS A 49 9.12 5.99 -0.45
CA LYS A 49 8.16 5.18 0.31
C LYS A 49 7.51 6.00 1.44
N THR A 50 6.99 7.18 1.14
CA THR A 50 6.41 8.09 2.15
C THR A 50 4.90 8.03 2.12
N ALA A 51 4.27 7.84 3.29
CA ALA A 51 2.82 7.85 3.41
C ALA A 51 2.23 9.20 2.99
N PRO A 52 1.14 9.22 2.19
CA PRO A 52 0.44 10.45 1.87
C PRO A 52 -0.11 11.09 3.15
N LYS A 53 0.02 12.41 3.24
CA LYS A 53 -0.44 13.21 4.39
C LYS A 53 -1.96 13.30 4.36
N VAL A 54 -2.65 12.27 4.85
CA VAL A 54 -4.07 12.38 5.14
C VAL A 54 -4.20 13.25 6.39
N SER A 55 -4.81 14.42 6.26
CA SER A 55 -5.12 15.26 7.42
C SER A 55 -6.04 14.45 8.33
N ALA A 56 -5.61 14.22 9.57
CA ALA A 56 -6.25 13.34 10.54
C ALA A 56 -7.59 13.90 11.04
N ASP A 57 -8.63 13.83 10.20
CA ASP A 57 -10.03 13.99 10.61
C ASP A 57 -10.85 12.92 9.87
N GLY A 58 -10.93 11.72 10.48
CA GLY A 58 -11.61 10.59 9.86
C GLY A 58 -11.37 9.29 10.62
N SER A 59 -12.27 9.02 11.54
CA SER A 59 -12.28 7.94 12.52
C SER A 59 -12.19 6.51 11.94
N GLN A 60 -11.46 5.68 12.68
CA GLN A 60 -11.71 4.27 13.02
C GLN A 60 -11.68 3.20 11.92
N GLU A 61 -10.78 2.25 12.16
CA GLU A 61 -10.75 0.89 11.62
C GLU A 61 -12.15 0.27 11.50
N PRO A 62 -12.53 -0.30 10.35
CA PRO A 62 -13.46 -1.41 10.35
C PRO A 62 -12.68 -2.67 10.75
N THR A 63 -12.88 -3.12 12.00
CA THR A 63 -12.55 -4.49 12.40
C THR A 63 -13.19 -5.45 11.41
N HIS A 64 -12.39 -6.11 10.59
CA HIS A 64 -12.90 -7.07 9.60
C HIS A 64 -13.42 -8.30 10.36
N ASP A 65 -14.71 -8.34 10.63
CA ASP A 65 -15.39 -9.52 11.15
C ASP A 65 -15.21 -10.67 10.14
N ILE A 66 -14.30 -11.58 10.45
CA ILE A 66 -14.15 -12.85 9.73
C ILE A 66 -15.45 -13.62 9.97
N LEU A 67 -16.32 -13.67 8.96
CA LEU A 67 -17.54 -14.46 8.96
C LEU A 67 -17.20 -15.91 9.35
N GLN A 68 -17.58 -16.31 10.56
CA GLN A 68 -17.68 -17.72 10.93
C GLN A 68 -18.80 -18.35 10.10
N MET A 69 -18.42 -19.17 9.12
CA MET A 69 -19.36 -20.06 8.46
C MET A 69 -19.63 -21.25 9.38
N LEU A 70 -20.91 -21.40 9.74
CA LEU A 70 -21.50 -22.54 10.47
C LEU A 70 -21.24 -23.88 9.76
#